data_AF-A0A3S4RTI3-F1
#
_entry.id   AF-A0A3S4RTI3-F1
#
_cell.length_a   1.000
_cell.length_b   1.000
_cell.length_c   1.000
_cell.angle_alpha   90.00
_cell.angle_beta   90.00
_cell.angle_gamma   90.00
#
_symmetry.space_group_name_H-M   'P 1'
#
loop_
_entity.id
_entity.type
_entity.pdbx_description
1 polymer ?
#
loop_
_entity_poly.entity_id
_entity_poly.type
_entity_poly.pdbx_seq_one_letter_code
_entity_poly.pdbx_strand_id
1 'polypeptide(L)'
;MTTTAHPDIAPPPGADASYTDDWQSPTDGAPGYRCVWSPEFSRGKEDIRCVVTQFEDGTVATEGDDGPHVYLNDSGHTVADARRIAKAILAAADLAEQWAGNGCSTCEHWDSCPRHPKPQGRV
;
A
#
# COMPACT_ATOMS: atom_id res chain seq x y z
N MET A 1 7.41 7.08 35.77
CA MET A 1 8.35 6.73 34.70
C MET A 1 8.18 7.80 33.64
N THR A 2 9.22 8.58 33.39
CA THR A 2 9.17 9.69 32.44
C THR A 2 9.56 9.12 31.08
N THR A 3 8.63 9.03 30.16
CA THR A 3 8.92 8.66 28.77
C THR A 3 9.72 9.81 28.16
N THR A 4 11.03 9.62 27.98
CA THR A 4 11.86 10.56 27.23
C THR A 4 11.46 10.46 25.77
N ALA A 5 11.02 11.57 25.17
CA ALA A 5 10.73 11.64 23.74
C ALA A 5 11.96 11.21 22.93
N HIS A 6 11.74 10.56 21.79
CA HIS A 6 12.81 10.19 20.87
C HIS A 6 13.61 11.45 20.48
N PRO A 7 14.96 11.41 20.39
CA PRO A 7 15.77 12.57 19.99
C PRO A 7 15.22 13.26 18.73
N ASP A 8 15.34 14.60 18.66
CA ASP A 8 14.88 15.48 17.56
C ASP A 8 15.67 15.23 16.25
N ILE A 9 15.56 14.01 15.72
CA ILE A 9 16.21 13.56 14.50
C ILE A 9 15.25 13.81 13.35
N ALA A 10 15.78 14.30 12.23
CA ALA A 10 14.97 14.48 11.04
C ALA A 10 14.54 13.11 10.47
N PRO A 11 13.26 12.94 10.10
CA PRO A 11 12.83 11.72 9.41
C PRO A 11 13.43 11.67 7.99
N PRO A 12 13.50 10.47 7.37
CA PRO A 12 14.06 10.33 6.03
C PRO A 12 13.22 11.11 4.99
N PRO A 13 13.81 11.48 3.83
CA PRO A 13 13.08 12.18 2.78
C PRO A 13 11.81 11.43 2.34
N GLY A 14 10.70 12.17 2.24
CA GLY A 14 9.40 11.60 1.86
C GLY A 14 8.60 10.99 3.03
N ALA A 15 9.15 10.96 4.24
CA ALA A 15 8.37 10.68 5.43
C ALA A 15 7.44 11.86 5.79
N ASP A 16 6.30 11.53 6.38
CA ASP A 16 5.39 12.48 7.02
C ASP A 16 5.90 12.77 8.44
N ALA A 17 6.48 13.96 8.61
CA ALA A 17 7.01 14.40 9.89
C ALA A 17 5.92 14.57 10.97
N SER A 18 4.64 14.60 10.60
CA SER A 18 3.52 14.66 11.54
C SER A 18 3.00 13.29 11.98
N TYR A 19 3.48 12.21 11.35
CA TYR A 19 3.01 10.85 11.60
C TYR A 19 4.21 9.93 11.90
N THR A 20 4.65 9.96 13.16
CA THR A 20 5.70 9.09 13.70
C THR A 20 5.18 8.38 14.93
N ASP A 21 5.53 7.11 15.11
CA ASP A 21 5.15 6.31 16.27
C ASP A 21 6.40 5.90 17.05
N ASP A 22 6.48 6.30 18.33
CA ASP A 22 7.59 5.99 19.22
C ASP A 22 7.49 4.54 19.70
N TRP A 23 7.86 3.61 18.81
CA TRP A 23 7.75 2.16 18.99
C TRP A 23 8.52 1.64 20.21
N GLN A 24 9.71 2.18 20.48
CA GLN A 24 10.40 2.02 21.76
C GLN A 24 11.06 3.32 22.19
N SER A 25 10.65 3.81 23.36
CA SER A 25 11.33 4.93 24.00
C SER A 25 12.70 4.49 24.52
N PRO A 26 13.72 5.36 24.46
CA PRO A 26 15.03 5.06 25.02
C PRO A 26 14.91 4.73 26.52
N THR A 27 15.59 3.69 26.97
CA THR A 27 15.76 3.36 28.40
C THR A 27 17.24 3.24 28.73
N ASP A 28 17.62 3.22 30.01
CA ASP A 28 19.02 3.12 30.42
C ASP A 28 19.68 1.86 29.82
N GLY A 29 20.47 2.07 28.75
CA GLY A 29 21.23 1.03 28.06
C GLY A 29 20.56 0.40 26.83
N ALA A 30 19.35 0.82 26.44
CA ALA A 30 18.67 0.35 25.23
C ALA A 30 18.37 1.52 24.27
N PRO A 31 18.78 1.44 22.99
CA PRO A 31 18.49 2.48 22.02
C PRO A 31 16.98 2.59 21.81
N GLY A 32 16.48 3.82 21.72
CA GLY A 32 15.13 4.08 21.24
C GLY A 32 15.04 3.84 19.74
N TYR A 33 13.85 3.50 19.27
CA TYR A 33 13.56 3.45 17.84
C TYR A 33 12.11 3.89 17.61
N ARG A 34 11.88 4.51 16.46
CA ARG A 34 10.56 5.00 16.05
C ARG A 34 10.19 4.47 14.68
N CYS A 35 8.91 4.26 14.45
CA CYS A 35 8.38 4.02 13.12
C CYS A 35 8.15 5.38 12.45
N VAL A 36 8.82 5.59 11.31
CA VAL A 36 8.57 6.74 10.43
C VAL A 36 7.72 6.30 9.26
N TRP A 37 6.72 7.11 8.94
CA TRP A 37 5.71 6.78 7.94
C TRP A 37 5.77 7.76 6.78
N SER A 38 5.35 7.36 5.59
CA SER A 38 5.08 8.31 4.51
C SER A 38 3.71 8.98 4.68
N PRO A 39 3.43 10.04 3.89
CA PRO A 39 2.05 10.44 3.64
C PRO A 39 1.22 9.27 3.09
N GLU A 40 -0.09 9.37 3.24
CA GLU A 40 -1.04 8.41 2.67
C GLU A 40 -1.08 8.53 1.13
N PHE A 41 -0.94 7.40 0.45
CA PHE A 41 -1.00 7.30 -1.02
C PHE A 41 -2.42 7.07 -1.53
N SER A 42 -3.31 6.57 -0.70
CA SER A 42 -4.72 6.40 -0.98
C SER A 42 -5.50 7.71 -0.74
N ARG A 43 -6.64 7.83 -1.42
CA ARG A 43 -7.67 8.86 -1.13
C ARG A 43 -8.99 8.20 -0.73
N GLY A 44 -8.92 6.92 -0.36
CA GLY A 44 -10.03 5.99 -0.28
C GLY A 44 -10.34 5.58 1.15
N LYS A 45 -10.84 4.35 1.31
CA LYS A 45 -11.05 3.75 2.64
C LYS A 45 -9.80 3.03 3.13
N GLU A 46 -8.92 2.71 2.20
CA GLU A 46 -7.70 1.98 2.44
C GLU A 46 -6.65 2.94 3.01
N ASP A 47 -5.90 2.50 4.01
CA ASP A 47 -4.70 3.21 4.47
C ASP A 47 -3.49 2.61 3.76
N ILE A 48 -2.89 3.36 2.83
CA ILE A 48 -1.74 2.91 2.04
C ILE A 48 -0.55 3.84 2.31
N ARG A 49 0.46 3.34 3.02
CA ARG A 49 1.64 4.10 3.43
C ARG A 49 2.91 3.27 3.28
N CYS A 50 4.06 3.93 3.30
CA CYS A 50 5.34 3.30 3.58
C CYS A 50 5.65 3.47 5.07
N VAL A 51 6.27 2.46 5.69
CA VAL A 51 6.73 2.52 7.08
C VAL A 51 8.12 1.88 7.18
N VAL A 52 8.98 2.43 8.04
CA VAL A 52 10.29 1.85 8.37
C VAL A 52 10.73 2.25 9.79
N THR A 53 11.50 1.40 10.44
CA THR A 53 12.13 1.71 11.72
C THR A 53 13.31 2.67 11.51
N GLN A 54 13.34 3.78 12.27
CA GLN A 54 14.47 4.72 12.34
C GLN A 54 15.14 4.64 13.71
N PHE A 55 16.48 4.56 13.70
CA PHE A 55 17.33 4.52 14.89
C PHE A 55 17.71 5.93 15.37
N GLU A 56 18.27 6.03 16.58
CA GLU A 56 18.72 7.31 17.19
C GLU A 56 19.91 7.98 16.48
N ASP A 57 20.59 7.29 15.57
CA ASP A 57 21.62 7.91 14.72
C ASP A 57 21.03 8.47 13.41
N GLY A 58 19.71 8.34 13.24
CA GLY A 58 18.95 8.77 12.07
C GLY A 58 19.00 7.82 10.88
N THR A 59 19.74 6.72 10.98
CA THR A 59 19.70 5.65 9.98
C THR A 59 18.38 4.87 10.08
N VAL A 60 18.04 4.17 9.00
CA VAL A 60 16.84 3.33 8.93
C VAL A 60 17.25 1.88 8.81
N ALA A 61 16.42 0.99 9.36
CA ALA A 61 16.58 -0.44 9.13
C ALA A 61 16.37 -0.76 7.64
N THR A 62 17.16 -1.71 7.13
CA THR A 62 17.18 -2.06 5.70
C THR A 62 16.63 -3.44 5.40
N GLU A 63 16.43 -4.28 6.42
CA GLU A 63 16.03 -5.68 6.29
C GLU A 63 15.23 -6.16 7.51
N GLY A 64 14.67 -7.37 7.39
CA GLY A 64 13.85 -7.98 8.44
C GLY A 64 12.53 -7.24 8.67
N ASP A 65 11.91 -7.52 9.81
CA ASP A 65 10.61 -6.95 10.20
C ASP A 65 10.67 -5.43 10.45
N ASP A 66 11.85 -4.90 10.74
CA ASP A 66 12.09 -3.46 10.96
C ASP A 66 12.35 -2.68 9.66
N GLY A 67 12.64 -3.40 8.57
CA GLY A 67 12.97 -2.81 7.28
C GLY A 67 11.80 -2.06 6.63
N PRO A 68 11.99 -1.53 5.41
CA PRO A 68 10.95 -0.80 4.71
C PRO A 68 9.78 -1.71 4.29
N HIS A 69 8.58 -1.37 4.74
CA HIS A 69 7.34 -2.06 4.41
C HIS A 69 6.33 -1.11 3.78
N VAL A 70 5.44 -1.68 2.96
CA VAL A 70 4.21 -1.03 2.53
C VAL A 70 3.11 -1.45 3.47
N TYR A 71 2.57 -0.49 4.21
CA TYR A 71 1.41 -0.68 5.05
C TYR A 71 0.14 -0.59 4.21
N LEU A 72 -0.73 -1.59 4.37
CA LEU A 72 -2.07 -1.63 3.79
C LEU A 72 -3.05 -1.95 4.91
N ASN A 73 -3.84 -0.96 5.32
CA ASN A 73 -4.85 -1.01 6.38
C ASN A 73 -4.30 -1.38 7.77
N ASP A 74 -4.08 -2.66 8.03
CA ASP A 74 -3.63 -3.21 9.32
C ASP A 74 -2.36 -4.06 9.19
N SER A 75 -1.84 -4.18 7.96
CA SER A 75 -0.83 -5.17 7.61
C SER A 75 0.37 -4.53 6.92
N GLY A 76 1.57 -4.83 7.42
CA GLY A 76 2.83 -4.51 6.76
C GLY A 76 3.20 -5.58 5.72
N HIS A 77 3.56 -5.16 4.51
CA HIS A 77 4.00 -6.04 3.44
C HIS A 77 5.39 -5.66 2.96
N THR A 78 6.21 -6.67 2.65
CA THR A 78 7.48 -6.43 1.97
C THR A 78 7.23 -5.69 0.65
N VAL A 79 8.21 -4.92 0.16
CA VAL A 79 8.09 -4.23 -1.13
C VAL A 79 7.76 -5.20 -2.28
N ALA A 80 8.30 -6.42 -2.23
CA ALA A 80 8.04 -7.46 -3.22
C ALA A 80 6.60 -7.96 -3.15
N ASP A 81 6.09 -8.23 -1.94
CA ASP A 81 4.71 -8.67 -1.75
C ASP A 81 3.70 -7.59 -2.10
N ALA A 82 3.95 -6.33 -1.73
CA ALA A 82 3.10 -5.22 -2.09
C ALA A 82 2.94 -5.09 -3.62
N ARG A 83 4.03 -5.24 -4.37
CA ARG A 83 3.98 -5.28 -5.85
C ARG A 83 3.20 -6.47 -6.38
N ARG A 84 3.34 -7.64 -5.74
CA ARG A 84 2.59 -8.85 -6.11
C ARG A 84 1.09 -8.69 -5.86
N ILE A 85 0.71 -8.14 -4.70
CA ILE A 85 -0.67 -7.83 -4.32
C ILE A 85 -1.27 -6.84 -5.31
N ALA A 86 -0.58 -5.74 -5.61
CA ALA A 86 -1.05 -4.73 -6.55
C ALA A 86 -1.34 -5.34 -7.94
N LYS A 87 -0.46 -6.21 -8.44
CA LYS A 87 -0.69 -6.94 -9.70
C LYS A 87 -1.92 -7.85 -9.65
N ALA A 88 -2.14 -8.54 -8.53
CA ALA A 88 -3.31 -9.40 -8.37
C ALA A 88 -4.62 -8.60 -8.33
N ILE A 89 -4.62 -7.43 -7.66
CA ILE A 89 -5.76 -6.52 -7.63
C ILE A 89 -6.09 -6.01 -9.04
N LEU A 90 -5.08 -5.57 -9.79
CA LEU A 90 -5.27 -5.11 -11.18
C LEU A 90 -5.85 -6.21 -12.06
N ALA A 91 -5.30 -7.43 -12.00
CA ALA A 91 -5.82 -8.55 -12.77
C ALA A 91 -7.27 -8.92 -12.41
N ALA A 92 -7.65 -8.81 -11.14
CA ALA A 92 -9.02 -9.02 -10.69
C ALA A 92 -9.96 -7.91 -11.20
N ALA A 93 -9.51 -6.65 -11.19
CA ALA A 93 -10.27 -5.53 -11.76
C ALA A 93 -10.51 -5.71 -13.26
N ASP A 94 -9.46 -6.07 -14.01
CA ASP A 94 -9.55 -6.34 -15.45
C ASP A 94 -10.57 -7.46 -15.74
N LEU A 95 -10.59 -8.52 -14.93
CA LEU A 95 -11.56 -9.61 -15.05
C LEU A 95 -12.99 -9.15 -14.74
N ALA A 96 -13.17 -8.30 -13.72
CA ALA A 96 -14.47 -7.75 -13.37
C ALA A 96 -15.02 -6.84 -14.48
N GLU A 97 -14.17 -6.02 -15.12
CA GLU A 97 -14.56 -5.20 -16.27
C GLU A 97 -14.96 -6.05 -17.48
N GLN A 98 -14.28 -7.18 -17.71
CA GLN A 98 -14.68 -8.14 -18.74
C GLN A 98 -16.06 -8.75 -18.45
N TRP A 99 -16.35 -9.09 -17.20
CA TRP A 99 -17.68 -9.60 -16.79
C TRP A 99 -18.77 -8.54 -16.92
N ALA A 100 -18.45 -7.28 -16.65
CA ALA A 100 -19.37 -6.15 -16.81
C ALA A 100 -19.68 -5.83 -18.28
N GLY A 101 -19.02 -6.48 -19.25
CA GLY A 101 -19.19 -6.20 -20.68
C GLY A 101 -18.40 -4.99 -21.19
N ASN A 102 -17.56 -4.38 -20.35
CA ASN A 102 -16.72 -3.23 -20.70
C ASN A 102 -15.40 -3.64 -21.39
N GLY A 103 -15.12 -4.94 -21.46
CA GLY A 103 -13.92 -5.50 -22.09
C GLY A 103 -13.98 -5.72 -23.62
N CYS A 104 -14.94 -5.16 -24.36
CA CYS A 104 -14.94 -5.24 -25.85
C CYS A 104 -14.50 -3.92 -26.48
N SER A 105 -13.19 -3.72 -26.66
CA SER A 105 -12.66 -2.61 -27.47
C SER A 105 -12.22 -3.05 -28.87
N THR A 106 -12.59 -4.24 -29.35
CA THR A 106 -12.22 -4.72 -30.70
C THR A 106 -13.38 -5.29 -31.52
N CYS A 107 -14.61 -4.90 -31.21
CA CYS A 107 -15.76 -5.21 -32.04
C CYS A 107 -16.23 -3.96 -32.82
N GLU A 108 -15.49 -3.57 -33.87
CA GLU A 108 -15.93 -2.54 -34.85
C GLU A 108 -17.22 -2.91 -35.61
N HIS A 109 -17.78 -4.11 -35.41
CA HIS A 109 -19.04 -4.56 -36.01
C HIS A 109 -19.96 -5.20 -34.96
N TRP A 110 -20.98 -4.45 -34.53
CA TRP A 110 -22.03 -4.87 -33.61
C TRP A 110 -22.73 -6.18 -34.03
N ASP A 111 -22.93 -6.36 -35.34
CA ASP A 111 -23.63 -7.51 -35.92
C ASP A 111 -22.87 -8.84 -35.85
N SER A 112 -21.58 -8.80 -35.48
CA SER A 112 -20.72 -9.99 -35.42
C SER A 112 -20.41 -10.45 -34.00
N CYS A 113 -20.98 -9.81 -32.97
CA CYS A 113 -20.72 -10.17 -31.58
C CYS A 113 -21.46 -11.48 -31.22
N PRO A 114 -20.75 -12.59 -30.92
CA PRO A 114 -21.39 -13.87 -30.58
C PRO A 114 -22.14 -13.84 -29.24
N ARG A 115 -22.06 -12.73 -28.48
CA ARG A 115 -22.75 -12.53 -27.20
C ARG A 115 -24.09 -11.79 -27.33
N HIS A 116 -24.51 -11.36 -28.52
CA HIS A 116 -25.86 -10.84 -28.71
C HIS A 116 -26.83 -12.01 -28.98
N PRO A 117 -27.82 -12.27 -28.10
CA PRO A 117 -28.92 -13.14 -28.48
C PRO A 117 -29.66 -12.48 -29.65
N LYS A 118 -29.74 -13.16 -30.79
CA LYS A 118 -30.58 -12.71 -31.91
C LYS A 118 -32.00 -12.47 -31.38
N PRO A 119 -32.67 -11.37 -31.73
CA PRO A 119 -34.07 -11.18 -31.37
C PRO A 119 -34.83 -12.38 -31.93
N GLN A 120 -35.30 -13.26 -31.03
CA GLN A 120 -36.13 -14.38 -31.44
C GLN A 120 -37.41 -13.77 -31.99
N GLY A 121 -37.58 -13.92 -33.31
CA GLY A 121 -38.77 -13.46 -34.00
C GLY A 121 -39.99 -14.01 -33.29
N ARG A 122 -40.86 -13.11 -32.83
CA ARG A 122 -42.23 -13.45 -32.48
C ARG A 122 -42.90 -13.90 -33.77
N VAL A 123 -43.30 -15.17 -33.83
CA VAL A 123 -44.36 -15.68 -34.69
C VAL A 123 -45.36 -16.36 -33.79
#